data_AF-A0A8J4X801-F1
#
_entry.id   AF-A0A8J4X801-F1
#
_cell.length_a   1.000
_cell.length_b   1.000
_cell.length_c   1.000
_cell.angle_alpha   90.00
_cell.angle_beta   90.00
_cell.angle_gamma   90.00
#
_symmetry.space_group_name_H-M   'P 1'
#
loop_
_entity.id
_entity.type
_entity.pdbx_description
1 polymer ?
#
loop_
_entity_poly.entity_id
_entity_poly.type
_entity_poly.pdbx_seq_one_letter_code
_entity_poly.pdbx_strand_id
1 'polypeptide(L)' 'VNDLYTKDFPKKFITMIIENLRSGSIVVESSLYFNSSAPDVTEVNNTFANAKENLTFKVLSISVTQIP' A
#
# COMPACT_ATOMS: atom_id res chain seq x y z
N VAL A 1 -7.06 9.13 -9.84
CA VAL A 1 -5.64 8.75 -9.63
C VAL A 1 -5.51 8.49 -8.13
N ASN A 2 -5.34 7.21 -7.74
CA ASN A 2 -5.06 6.67 -6.39
C ASN A 2 -5.88 7.17 -5.19
N ASP A 3 -7.04 6.55 -4.94
CA ASP A 3 -7.81 6.77 -3.70
C ASP A 3 -8.00 5.50 -2.86
N LEU A 4 -7.13 4.49 -2.95
CA LEU A 4 -7.28 3.33 -2.06
C LEU A 4 -7.05 3.73 -0.60
N TYR A 5 -5.82 4.15 -0.29
CA TYR A 5 -5.44 4.53 1.07
C TYR A 5 -6.05 5.86 1.51
N THR A 6 -6.31 6.78 0.57
CA THR A 6 -7.04 8.02 0.85
C THR A 6 -8.47 7.74 1.32
N LYS A 7 -9.15 6.75 0.72
CA LYS A 7 -10.53 6.38 1.06
C LYS A 7 -10.62 5.63 2.38
N ASP A 8 -9.74 4.66 2.60
CA ASP A 8 -9.79 3.81 3.80
C ASP A 8 -9.20 4.50 5.04
N PHE A 9 -8.26 5.44 4.83
CA PHE A 9 -7.60 6.19 5.90
C PHE A 9 -7.74 7.71 5.70
N PRO A 10 -8.99 8.23 5.70
CA PRO A 10 -9.25 9.63 5.42
C PRO A 10 -8.56 10.51 6.46
N LYS A 11 -7.90 11.58 6.00
CA LYS A 11 -7.12 12.53 6.83
C LYS A 11 -5.90 11.93 7.54
N LYS A 12 -5.65 10.62 7.43
CA LYS A 12 -4.46 9.94 7.97
C LYS A 12 -3.41 9.70 6.91
N PHE A 13 -3.83 9.23 5.73
CA PHE A 13 -2.95 9.00 4.59
C PHE A 13 -2.40 10.33 4.05
N ILE A 14 -1.09 10.39 3.86
CA ILE A 14 -0.40 11.56 3.30
C ILE A 14 -0.03 11.28 1.85
N THR A 15 0.77 10.23 1.60
CA THR A 15 1.25 9.90 0.26
C THR A 15 1.78 8.48 0.16
N MET A 16 1.93 7.99 -1.06
CA MET A 16 2.63 6.75 -1.41
C MET A 16 3.79 7.11 -2.32
N ILE A 17 4.99 6.64 -2.01
CA ILE A 17 6.19 6.81 -2.83
C ILE A 17 6.61 5.44 -3.34
N ILE A 18 6.80 5.30 -4.65
CA ILE A 18 7.41 4.11 -5.24
C ILE A 18 8.92 4.29 -5.18
N GLU A 19 9.59 3.45 -4.39
CA GLU A 19 11.03 3.52 -4.17
C GLU A 19 11.78 2.84 -5.31
N ASN A 20 11.36 1.63 -5.69
CA ASN A 20 12.02 0.83 -6.73
C ASN A 20 11.03 -0.03 -7.52
N LEU A 21 11.41 -0.31 -8.77
CA LEU A 21 10.81 -1.31 -9.64
C LEU A 21 11.91 -2.29 -10.10
N ARG A 22 11.69 -3.60 -9.94
CA ARG A 22 12.68 -4.62 -10.33
C ARG A 22 12.21 -5.42 -11.56
N SER A 23 13.14 -5.85 -12.42
CA SER A 23 12.84 -6.60 -13.65
C SER A 23 12.73 -8.12 -13.42
N GLY A 24 11.86 -8.79 -14.18
CA GLY A 24 11.63 -10.26 -14.14
C GLY A 24 10.27 -10.67 -13.55
N SER A 25 9.70 -9.79 -12.74
CA SER A 25 8.32 -9.71 -12.26
C SER A 25 8.15 -8.28 -11.75
N ILE A 26 7.00 -7.63 -11.93
CA ILE A 26 6.82 -6.25 -11.43
C ILE A 26 6.78 -6.31 -9.89
N VAL A 27 7.95 -6.30 -9.27
CA VAL A 27 8.12 -6.12 -7.83
C VAL A 27 8.18 -4.63 -7.60
N VAL A 28 7.23 -4.13 -6.80
CA VAL A 28 7.13 -2.74 -6.41
C VAL A 28 7.55 -2.63 -4.94
N GLU A 29 8.58 -1.86 -4.68
CA GLU A 29 8.91 -1.40 -3.33
C GLU A 29 8.33 0.00 -3.17
N SER A 30 7.53 0.21 -2.13
CA SER A 30 6.88 1.50 -1.90
C SER A 30 6.72 1.81 -0.42
N SER A 31 6.86 3.09 -0.09
CA SER A 31 6.64 3.63 1.24
C SER A 31 5.28 4.32 1.30
N LEU A 32 4.48 3.99 2.32
CA LEU A 32 3.22 4.65 2.62
C LEU A 32 3.43 5.56 3.83
N TYR A 33 3.11 6.84 3.66
CA TYR A 33 3.24 7.83 4.72
C TYR A 33 1.87 8.17 5.29
N PHE A 34 1.77 8.04 6.61
CA PHE A 34 0.61 8.42 7.38
C PHE A 34 1.00 9.47 8.43
N ASN A 35 0.04 10.27 8.88
CA ASN A 35 0.26 11.20 9.99
C ASN A 35 0.42 10.45 11.33
N SER A 36 0.55 11.19 12.43
CA SER A 36 0.77 10.64 13.78
C SER A 36 -0.29 9.64 14.28
N SER A 37 -1.43 9.51 13.59
CA SER A 37 -2.46 8.51 13.86
C SER A 37 -2.45 7.39 12.81
N ALA A 38 -1.25 6.88 12.51
CA ALA A 38 -1.03 5.84 11.53
C ALA A 38 -1.84 4.56 11.86
N PRO A 39 -2.46 3.93 10.85
CA PRO A 39 -3.10 2.63 11.01
C PRO A 39 -2.10 1.52 11.30
N ASP A 40 -2.57 0.41 11.86
CA ASP A 40 -1.75 -0.79 12.09
C ASP A 40 -1.33 -1.40 10.74
N VAL A 41 -0.17 -2.06 10.71
CA VAL A 41 0.34 -2.79 9.54
C VAL A 41 -0.71 -3.77 8.99
N THR A 42 -1.48 -4.40 9.87
CA THR A 42 -2.57 -5.32 9.55
C THR A 42 -3.70 -4.63 8.80
N GLU A 43 -4.09 -3.41 9.22
CA GLU A 43 -5.12 -2.62 8.56
C GLU A 43 -4.67 -2.20 7.15
N VAL A 44 -3.43 -1.74 7.02
CA VAL A 44 -2.83 -1.35 5.73
C VAL A 44 -2.76 -2.55 4.77
N ASN A 45 -2.35 -3.72 5.28
CA ASN A 45 -2.30 -4.95 4.50
C ASN A 45 -3.70 -5.40 4.05
N ASN A 46 -4.70 -5.34 4.94
CA ASN A 46 -6.08 -5.71 4.61
C ASN A 46 -6.68 -4.77 3.56
N THR A 47 -6.44 -3.46 3.64
CA THR A 47 -6.85 -2.50 2.62
C THR A 47 -6.31 -2.87 1.23
N PHE A 48 -5.02 -3.20 1.13
CA PHE A 48 -4.45 -3.65 -0.15
C PHE A 48 -5.01 -5.02 -0.58
N ALA A 49 -5.14 -5.95 0.37
CA ALA A 49 -5.64 -7.29 0.11
C ALA A 49 -7.08 -7.30 -0.42
N ASN A 50 -7.92 -6.38 0.03
CA ASN A 50 -9.29 -6.22 -0.47
C ASN A 50 -9.29 -5.55 -1.85
N ALA A 51 -8.45 -4.55 -2.05
CA ALA A 51 -8.35 -3.85 -3.33
C ALA A 51 -7.79 -4.71 -4.46
N LYS A 52 -6.90 -5.67 -4.13
CA LYS A 52 -6.25 -6.54 -5.11
C LYS A 52 -7.26 -7.35 -5.94
N GLU A 53 -8.45 -7.61 -5.39
CA GLU A 53 -9.51 -8.35 -6.08
C GLU A 53 -10.05 -7.61 -7.31
N ASN A 54 -9.86 -6.29 -7.37
CA ASN A 54 -10.31 -5.44 -8.47
C ASN A 54 -9.19 -5.11 -9.48
N LEU A 55 -8.01 -5.71 -9.35
CA LEU A 55 -6.89 -5.49 -10.27
C LEU A 55 -7.00 -6.39 -11.50
N THR A 56 -6.59 -5.88 -12.65
CA THR A 56 -6.52 -6.66 -13.91
C THR A 56 -5.31 -7.58 -13.98
N PHE A 57 -4.48 -7.62 -12.94
CA PHE A 57 -3.28 -8.45 -12.83
C PHE A 57 -3.24 -9.17 -11.49
N LYS A 58 -2.60 -10.34 -11.47
CA LYS A 58 -2.45 -11.15 -10.26
C LYS A 58 -1.32 -10.63 -9.39
N VAL A 59 -1.62 -10.33 -8.13
CA VAL A 59 -0.61 -10.10 -7.09
C VAL A 59 -0.23 -11.45 -6.48
N LEU A 60 1.05 -11.82 -6.54
CA LEU A 60 1.54 -13.11 -6.05
C LEU A 60 1.83 -13.10 -4.55
N SER A 61 2.45 -12.03 -4.06
CA SER A 61 2.82 -11.87 -2.66
C SER A 61 2.73 -10.40 -2.26
N ILE A 62 2.45 -10.17 -0.98
CA ILE A 62 2.40 -8.85 -0.35
C ILE A 62 3.13 -8.97 0.98
N SER A 63 4.02 -8.02 1.26
CA SER A 63 4.71 -7.91 2.55
C SER A 63 4.62 -6.46 2.99
N VAL A 64 4.13 -6.22 4.21
CA VAL A 64 3.99 -4.88 4.78
C VAL A 64 4.69 -4.87 6.12
N THR A 65 5.52 -3.86 6.35
CA THR A 65 6.24 -3.65 7.61
C THR A 65 6.22 -2.18 7.96
N GLN A 66 6.14 -1.87 9.25
CA GLN A 66 6.33 -0.50 9.72
C GLN A 66 7.81 -0.13 9.62
N ILE A 67 8.08 1.03 9.02
CA ILE A 67 9.43 1.62 8.95
C ILE A 67 9.55 2.64 10.08
N PRO A 68 10.58 2.55 10.95
CA PRO A 68 10.82 3.51 12.03
C PRO A 68 11.10 4.93 11.57
#